data_AF-A0A2M9YPA4-F1
#
_entry.id   AF-A0A2M9YPA4-F1
#
_cell.length_a   1.000
_cell.length_b   1.000
_cell.length_c   1.000
_cell.angle_alpha   90.00
_cell.angle_beta   90.00
_cell.angle_gamma   90.00
#
_symmetry.space_group_name_H-M   'P 1'
#
loop_
_entity.id
_entity.type
_entity.pdbx_description
1 polymer ?
#
loop_
_entity_poly.entity_id
_entity_poly.type
_entity_poly.pdbx_seq_one_letter_code
_entity_poly.pdbx_strand_id
1 'polypeptide(L)'
;MLLSGAVAEAGPEKKEELDSTVQSPVKTFKVVIDPGHGGVDLKPKEDHGDKYDPISDKYLELYKSGASSRGRKERVVVLELAKELKEILDLTRTEDGFETFKSYMKTFTNEDIPWIKIDSVMTRSGNAEEREYSASEDPNAPYRLFDYPDKKTKKIKLGRISFINQEKPNLVVSLHLNPSYKEHPGGMAAVLSPSYRTFYVLKGISEGKYADKKFNDSPWSHWMIFKEGWSRLENAVADAWIYFHGYWPNKRGKKTDLSAFEGYRQNMITWKYKDLPGWEELAKVGGKGPYAKSHKSFSAEGKFWEREKAEPELWRREDGREGFGGDNHYASAELMRFVQYGLRKRSGDEDSPEPGPINKPYLSTYALPTFINAISAYLEIGYIDKEKDMILMTKRRKDVAISLAAGIYSLAQGIKIKHQEYPYVPVGKKINWSRYEKWKDGNYFQIVSE
;
A
#
# COMPACT_ATOMS: atom_id res chain seq x y z
N MET A 1 -39.07 -67.26 43.99
CA MET A 1 -38.90 -65.85 43.58
C MET A 1 -38.12 -65.84 42.27
N LEU A 2 -38.64 -65.11 41.27
CA LEU A 2 -37.98 -64.58 40.05
C LEU A 2 -37.58 -65.65 38.99
N LEU A 3 -38.32 -65.90 37.91
CA LEU A 3 -38.72 -65.08 36.73
C LEU A 3 -37.56 -64.47 35.92
N SER A 4 -37.27 -65.16 34.80
CA SER A 4 -37.06 -64.72 33.40
C SER A 4 -36.37 -63.40 33.06
N GLY A 5 -35.43 -63.47 32.11
CA GLY A 5 -35.07 -62.38 31.21
C GLY A 5 -34.15 -62.85 30.09
N ALA A 6 -34.70 -63.06 28.90
CA ALA A 6 -33.96 -63.32 27.67
C ALA A 6 -33.30 -62.01 27.17
N VAL A 7 -32.05 -62.09 26.74
CA VAL A 7 -31.30 -60.96 26.18
C VAL A 7 -31.22 -61.14 24.66
N ALA A 8 -31.77 -60.18 23.94
CA ALA A 8 -31.71 -60.10 22.48
C ALA A 8 -30.35 -59.56 22.03
N GLU A 9 -29.74 -60.23 21.04
CA GLU A 9 -28.57 -59.73 20.33
C GLU A 9 -28.98 -58.59 19.39
N ALA A 10 -28.46 -57.39 19.64
CA ALA A 10 -28.54 -56.27 18.72
C ALA A 10 -27.35 -56.37 17.74
N GLY A 11 -27.66 -56.42 16.43
CA GLY A 11 -26.68 -56.44 15.36
C GLY A 11 -25.82 -55.17 15.28
N PRO A 12 -24.74 -55.19 14.49
CA PRO A 12 -23.80 -54.08 14.44
C PRO A 12 -24.46 -52.84 13.84
N GLU A 13 -24.39 -51.73 14.57
CA GLU A 13 -24.75 -50.41 14.08
C GLU A 13 -23.95 -50.11 12.81
N LYS A 14 -24.68 -49.83 11.71
CA LYS A 14 -24.11 -49.16 10.54
C LYS A 14 -23.58 -47.82 11.01
N LYS A 15 -22.26 -47.67 11.06
CA LYS A 15 -21.62 -46.35 11.00
C LYS A 15 -22.04 -45.72 9.68
N GLU A 16 -22.91 -44.73 9.74
CA GLU A 16 -23.02 -43.73 8.69
C GLU A 16 -21.64 -43.07 8.56
N GLU A 17 -20.90 -43.42 7.50
CA GLU A 17 -19.82 -42.59 7.01
C GLU A 17 -20.45 -41.28 6.55
N LEU A 18 -20.48 -40.30 7.46
CA LEU A 18 -20.55 -38.89 7.12
C LEU A 18 -19.27 -38.56 6.34
N ASP A 19 -19.32 -38.80 5.04
CA ASP A 19 -18.32 -38.32 4.09
C ASP A 19 -18.53 -36.80 3.90
N SER A 20 -18.23 -36.04 4.95
CA SER A 20 -18.03 -34.59 4.84
C SER A 20 -16.53 -34.35 4.79
N THR A 21 -15.96 -34.57 3.60
CA THR A 21 -14.64 -34.00 3.29
C THR A 21 -14.80 -32.48 3.27
N VAL A 22 -14.71 -31.84 4.44
CA VAL A 22 -14.60 -30.39 4.57
C VAL A 22 -13.38 -29.99 3.76
N GLN A 23 -13.60 -29.37 2.60
CA GLN A 23 -12.48 -28.90 1.80
C GLN A 23 -11.76 -27.80 2.58
N SER A 24 -10.44 -27.83 2.55
CA SER A 24 -9.62 -26.78 3.16
C SER A 24 -8.98 -25.95 2.05
N PRO A 25 -8.77 -24.63 2.28
CA PRO A 25 -8.12 -23.79 1.29
C PRO A 25 -6.70 -24.29 0.99
N VAL A 26 -6.33 -24.29 -0.29
CA VAL A 26 -5.04 -24.80 -0.78
C VAL A 26 -3.87 -23.93 -0.30
N LYS A 27 -4.12 -22.63 -0.11
CA LYS A 27 -3.15 -21.67 0.44
C LYS A 27 -3.89 -20.54 1.15
N THR A 28 -3.25 -19.98 2.17
CA THR A 28 -3.64 -18.69 2.75
C THR A 28 -2.73 -17.59 2.20
N PHE A 29 -3.31 -16.48 1.75
CA PHE A 29 -2.60 -15.32 1.23
C PHE A 29 -3.01 -14.08 2.04
N LYS A 30 -2.04 -13.39 2.65
CA LYS A 30 -2.33 -12.30 3.58
C LYS A 30 -2.31 -10.94 2.90
N VAL A 31 -3.39 -10.17 3.08
CA VAL A 31 -3.60 -8.87 2.46
C VAL A 31 -3.94 -7.83 3.52
N VAL A 32 -3.29 -6.67 3.47
CA VAL A 32 -3.75 -5.49 4.21
C VAL A 32 -4.42 -4.53 3.24
N ILE A 33 -5.62 -4.09 3.55
CA ILE A 33 -6.34 -3.03 2.84
C ILE A 33 -6.14 -1.73 3.63
N ASP A 34 -5.50 -0.75 3.00
CA ASP A 34 -5.20 0.55 3.60
C ASP A 34 -6.04 1.65 2.95
N PRO A 35 -7.26 1.94 3.45
CA PRO A 35 -7.99 3.11 3.01
C PRO A 35 -7.27 4.38 3.48
N GLY A 36 -6.86 5.21 2.51
CA GLY A 36 -6.10 6.43 2.76
C GLY A 36 -6.75 7.36 3.79
N HIS A 37 -5.90 8.08 4.52
CA HIS A 37 -6.30 9.12 5.49
C HIS A 37 -7.16 8.57 6.64
N GLY A 38 -8.09 9.35 7.17
CA GLY A 38 -9.04 8.94 8.24
C GLY A 38 -9.21 9.99 9.33
N GLY A 39 -8.19 10.81 9.55
CA GLY A 39 -8.22 11.93 10.49
C GLY A 39 -8.75 13.23 9.89
N VAL A 40 -8.55 14.31 10.65
CA VAL A 40 -9.03 15.67 10.39
C VAL A 40 -7.88 16.68 10.36
N ASP A 41 -8.03 17.75 9.59
CA ASP A 41 -7.05 18.84 9.55
C ASP A 41 -7.26 19.75 10.77
N LEU A 42 -6.43 19.56 11.80
CA LEU A 42 -6.48 20.29 13.07
C LEU A 42 -5.16 20.99 13.37
N LYS A 43 -5.26 22.13 14.05
CA LYS A 43 -4.15 22.91 14.60
C LYS A 43 -4.23 22.90 16.13
N PRO A 44 -3.10 23.03 16.84
CA PRO A 44 -1.74 23.26 16.33
C PRO A 44 -1.05 21.97 15.84
N LYS A 45 0.02 22.12 15.02
CA LYS A 45 0.77 20.99 14.44
C LYS A 45 1.41 20.13 15.53
N GLU A 46 1.84 20.78 16.60
CA GLU A 46 2.49 20.20 17.77
C GLU A 46 1.61 19.13 18.44
N ASP A 47 0.29 19.29 18.35
CA ASP A 47 -0.67 18.38 18.98
C ASP A 47 -1.34 17.41 18.01
N HIS A 48 -1.46 17.79 16.75
CA HIS A 48 -2.32 17.11 15.77
C HIS A 48 -1.61 16.73 14.47
N GLY A 49 -0.31 17.02 14.34
CA GLY A 49 0.48 16.76 13.15
C GLY A 49 0.71 15.27 12.86
N ASP A 50 1.44 14.99 11.80
CA ASP A 50 1.94 13.67 11.43
C ASP A 50 3.48 13.70 11.38
N LYS A 51 4.11 12.53 11.25
CA LYS A 51 5.57 12.39 11.16
C LYS A 51 6.26 12.93 12.42
N TYR A 52 6.06 12.24 13.55
CA TYR A 52 6.69 12.58 14.83
C TYR A 52 8.19 12.31 14.81
N ASP A 53 9.00 13.35 14.91
CA ASP A 53 10.45 13.26 14.98
C ASP A 53 10.93 13.13 16.43
N PRO A 54 11.52 11.99 16.83
CA PRO A 54 12.00 11.78 18.19
C PRO A 54 13.26 12.60 18.52
N ILE A 55 13.94 13.18 17.53
CA ILE A 55 15.09 14.06 17.79
C ILE A 55 14.62 15.40 18.36
N SER A 56 13.60 15.99 17.74
CA SER A 56 13.06 17.30 18.13
C SER A 56 11.84 17.24 19.06
N ASP A 57 11.31 16.05 19.33
CA ASP A 57 10.08 15.80 20.10
C ASP A 57 8.87 16.56 19.50
N LYS A 58 8.79 16.61 18.16
CA LYS A 58 7.78 17.39 17.43
C LYS A 58 7.29 16.66 16.19
N TYR A 59 6.06 16.97 15.79
CA TYR A 59 5.56 16.62 14.46
C TYR A 59 6.20 17.52 13.39
N LEU A 60 6.73 16.90 12.34
CA LEU A 60 7.38 17.62 11.24
C LEU A 60 6.35 18.20 10.26
N GLU A 61 5.20 17.55 10.09
CA GLU A 61 4.15 17.97 9.16
C GLU A 61 2.78 18.15 9.82
N LEU A 62 1.93 18.96 9.18
CA LEU A 62 0.49 18.94 9.47
C LEU A 62 -0.10 17.59 9.05
N TYR A 63 -1.16 17.16 9.73
CA TYR A 63 -1.88 15.96 9.32
C TYR A 63 -2.61 16.19 8.00
N LYS A 64 -2.42 15.28 7.04
CA LYS A 64 -3.04 15.35 5.72
C LYS A 64 -4.35 14.57 5.73
N SER A 65 -5.48 15.28 5.81
CA SER A 65 -6.82 14.68 5.90
C SER A 65 -7.39 14.11 4.58
N GLY A 66 -6.64 14.25 3.48
CA GLY A 66 -7.02 13.81 2.14
C GLY A 66 -7.75 14.88 1.34
N ALA A 67 -7.99 14.58 0.07
CA ALA A 67 -8.69 15.47 -0.84
C ALA A 67 -10.17 15.64 -0.46
N SER A 68 -10.76 16.78 -0.85
CA SER A 68 -12.19 17.06 -0.66
C SER A 68 -12.72 17.88 -1.85
N SER A 69 -13.93 17.55 -2.30
CA SER A 69 -14.59 18.27 -3.40
C SER A 69 -16.11 18.09 -3.35
N ARG A 70 -16.88 19.15 -3.57
CA ARG A 70 -18.36 19.14 -3.60
C ARG A 70 -19.00 18.43 -2.40
N GLY A 71 -18.48 18.67 -1.19
CA GLY A 71 -18.95 18.04 0.05
C GLY A 71 -18.51 16.58 0.26
N ARG A 72 -17.81 15.98 -0.72
CA ARG A 72 -17.21 14.64 -0.62
C ARG A 72 -15.82 14.75 -0.01
N LYS A 73 -15.47 13.74 0.79
CA LYS A 73 -14.16 13.60 1.43
C LYS A 73 -13.55 12.29 0.99
N GLU A 74 -12.29 12.32 0.55
CA GLU A 74 -11.56 11.13 0.09
C GLU A 74 -11.63 10.01 1.13
N ARG A 75 -11.29 10.34 2.39
CA ARG A 75 -11.27 9.39 3.52
C ARG A 75 -12.57 8.61 3.71
N VAL A 76 -13.71 9.20 3.38
CA VAL A 76 -15.02 8.54 3.47
C VAL A 76 -15.19 7.57 2.30
N VAL A 77 -14.99 8.05 1.07
CA VAL A 77 -15.19 7.24 -0.14
C VAL A 77 -14.27 6.01 -0.15
N VAL A 78 -12.99 6.18 0.18
CA VAL A 78 -12.03 5.07 0.15
C VAL A 78 -12.22 4.08 1.30
N LEU A 79 -12.69 4.54 2.48
CA LEU A 79 -13.06 3.63 3.59
C LEU A 79 -14.22 2.73 3.18
N GLU A 80 -15.23 3.35 2.59
CA GLU A 80 -16.45 2.68 2.16
C GLU A 80 -16.19 1.68 1.04
N LEU A 81 -15.27 1.97 0.11
CA LEU A 81 -14.79 0.99 -0.87
C LEU A 81 -13.96 -0.12 -0.23
N ALA A 82 -13.11 0.21 0.74
CA ALA A 82 -12.27 -0.77 1.44
C ALA A 82 -13.08 -1.78 2.26
N LYS A 83 -14.16 -1.34 2.93
CA LYS A 83 -15.10 -2.22 3.63
C LYS A 83 -15.76 -3.21 2.66
N GLU A 84 -16.26 -2.71 1.54
CA GLU A 84 -16.90 -3.56 0.53
C GLU A 84 -15.89 -4.52 -0.12
N LEU A 85 -14.66 -4.09 -0.41
CA LEU A 85 -13.58 -4.98 -0.84
C LEU A 85 -13.30 -6.08 0.19
N LYS A 86 -13.23 -5.72 1.48
CA LYS A 86 -13.01 -6.68 2.55
C LYS A 86 -14.12 -7.73 2.61
N GLU A 87 -15.38 -7.32 2.51
CA GLU A 87 -16.52 -8.24 2.50
C GLU A 87 -16.43 -9.25 1.36
N ILE A 88 -16.06 -8.81 0.15
CA ILE A 88 -15.87 -9.72 -0.99
C ILE A 88 -14.68 -10.66 -0.77
N LEU A 89 -13.57 -10.19 -0.18
CA LEU A 89 -12.43 -11.05 0.14
C LEU A 89 -12.74 -12.04 1.26
N ASP A 90 -13.55 -11.65 2.25
CA ASP A 90 -13.94 -12.51 3.37
C ASP A 90 -14.82 -13.70 2.93
N LEU A 91 -15.48 -13.60 1.77
CA LEU A 91 -16.11 -14.76 1.14
C LEU A 91 -15.13 -15.92 0.92
N THR A 92 -13.84 -15.65 0.73
CA THR A 92 -12.84 -16.72 0.55
C THR A 92 -12.48 -17.47 1.84
N ARG A 93 -13.07 -17.13 2.99
CA ARG A 93 -12.74 -17.74 4.30
C ARG A 93 -13.48 -19.04 4.58
N THR A 94 -14.61 -19.27 3.94
CA THR A 94 -15.47 -20.45 4.12
C THR A 94 -15.78 -21.08 2.77
N GLU A 95 -16.19 -22.35 2.76
CA GLU A 95 -16.51 -23.09 1.53
C GLU A 95 -17.71 -22.45 0.81
N ASP A 96 -18.82 -22.25 1.53
CA ASP A 96 -20.02 -21.59 1.01
C ASP A 96 -19.75 -20.16 0.51
N GLY A 97 -18.93 -19.42 1.25
CA GLY A 97 -18.50 -18.09 0.83
C GLY A 97 -17.68 -18.18 -0.46
N PHE A 98 -16.81 -19.17 -0.58
CA PHE A 98 -15.97 -19.33 -1.76
C PHE A 98 -16.78 -19.70 -3.01
N GLU A 99 -17.87 -20.45 -2.89
CA GLU A 99 -18.83 -20.64 -3.99
C GLU A 99 -19.43 -19.31 -4.47
N THR A 100 -19.80 -18.44 -3.53
CA THR A 100 -20.25 -17.08 -3.86
C THR A 100 -19.15 -16.27 -4.54
N PHE A 101 -17.91 -16.34 -4.03
CA PHE A 101 -16.75 -15.69 -4.64
C PHE A 101 -16.51 -16.20 -6.08
N LYS A 102 -16.56 -17.52 -6.31
CA LYS A 102 -16.44 -18.12 -7.64
C LYS A 102 -17.50 -17.59 -8.60
N SER A 103 -18.73 -17.36 -8.13
CA SER A 103 -19.78 -16.76 -8.95
C SER A 103 -19.39 -15.38 -9.48
N TYR A 104 -18.71 -14.56 -8.68
CA TYR A 104 -18.17 -13.27 -9.13
C TYR A 104 -16.99 -13.42 -10.09
N MET A 105 -16.16 -14.44 -9.88
CA MET A 105 -15.00 -14.72 -10.72
C MET A 105 -15.38 -15.17 -12.14
N LYS A 106 -16.60 -15.70 -12.33
CA LYS A 106 -17.15 -16.01 -13.66
C LYS A 106 -17.26 -14.79 -14.57
N THR A 107 -17.19 -13.55 -14.06
CA THR A 107 -17.07 -12.37 -14.93
C THR A 107 -15.72 -12.31 -15.64
N PHE A 108 -14.64 -12.82 -15.02
CA PHE A 108 -13.26 -12.65 -15.46
C PHE A 108 -12.65 -13.91 -16.11
N THR A 109 -13.03 -15.10 -15.66
CA THR A 109 -12.50 -16.39 -16.15
C THR A 109 -13.62 -17.37 -16.47
N ASN A 110 -13.39 -18.26 -17.45
CA ASN A 110 -14.26 -19.42 -17.72
C ASN A 110 -13.76 -20.68 -17.01
N GLU A 111 -12.52 -20.66 -16.51
CA GLU A 111 -11.91 -21.79 -15.82
C GLU A 111 -12.37 -21.82 -14.36
N ASP A 112 -12.49 -23.03 -13.82
CA ASP A 112 -12.65 -23.19 -12.38
C ASP A 112 -11.38 -22.74 -11.66
N ILE A 113 -11.55 -22.26 -10.43
CA ILE A 113 -10.46 -21.67 -9.66
C ILE A 113 -10.31 -22.39 -8.31
N PRO A 114 -9.07 -22.70 -7.89
CA PRO A 114 -8.85 -23.40 -6.63
C PRO A 114 -9.22 -22.52 -5.43
N TRP A 115 -9.62 -23.13 -4.32
CA TRP A 115 -9.91 -22.37 -3.11
C TRP A 115 -8.62 -21.81 -2.48
N ILE A 116 -8.43 -20.51 -2.63
CA ILE A 116 -7.39 -19.73 -1.95
C ILE A 116 -8.07 -18.85 -0.91
N LYS A 117 -7.68 -18.99 0.35
CA LYS A 117 -8.14 -18.12 1.42
C LYS A 117 -7.35 -16.82 1.38
N ILE A 118 -8.03 -15.70 1.15
CA ILE A 118 -7.45 -14.36 1.30
C ILE A 118 -7.72 -13.90 2.72
N ASP A 119 -6.68 -13.91 3.57
CA ASP A 119 -6.79 -13.38 4.92
C ASP A 119 -6.56 -11.87 4.88
N SER A 120 -7.66 -11.12 5.01
CA SER A 120 -7.65 -9.66 4.83
C SER A 120 -7.93 -8.90 6.12
N VAL A 121 -7.12 -7.87 6.38
CA VAL A 121 -7.31 -6.93 7.50
C VAL A 121 -7.26 -5.48 6.98
N MET A 122 -7.92 -4.56 7.68
CA MET A 122 -7.93 -3.13 7.32
C MET A 122 -7.08 -2.32 8.30
N THR A 123 -6.38 -1.30 7.81
CA THR A 123 -5.61 -0.38 8.68
C THR A 123 -6.48 0.53 9.54
N ARG A 124 -7.76 0.70 9.17
CA ARG A 124 -8.78 1.41 9.95
C ARG A 124 -10.17 0.95 9.55
N SER A 125 -11.12 1.05 10.48
CA SER A 125 -12.54 0.69 10.28
C SER A 125 -13.50 1.89 10.29
N GLY A 126 -13.02 3.07 10.69
CA GLY A 126 -13.80 4.29 10.80
C GLY A 126 -13.02 5.54 10.40
N ASN A 127 -13.69 6.69 10.48
CA ASN A 127 -13.12 8.03 10.34
C ASN A 127 -13.18 8.78 11.68
N ALA A 128 -12.35 9.80 11.84
CA ALA A 128 -12.38 10.67 13.00
C ALA A 128 -13.77 11.30 13.23
N GLU A 129 -14.55 11.59 12.19
CA GLU A 129 -15.86 12.21 12.39
C GLU A 129 -16.96 11.24 12.90
N GLU A 130 -16.69 9.94 12.96
CA GLU A 130 -17.65 8.91 13.38
C GLU A 130 -17.61 8.65 14.89
N ARG A 131 -16.70 9.31 15.62
CA ARG A 131 -16.50 9.12 17.05
C ARG A 131 -16.38 10.47 17.76
N GLU A 132 -16.93 10.54 18.96
CA GLU A 132 -16.66 11.63 19.90
C GLU A 132 -15.32 11.42 20.62
N TYR A 133 -14.49 12.47 20.64
CA TYR A 133 -13.20 12.46 21.32
C TYR A 133 -13.26 13.35 22.55
N SER A 134 -12.71 12.86 23.67
CA SER A 134 -12.51 13.73 24.84
C SER A 134 -11.47 14.81 24.52
N ALA A 135 -11.50 15.92 25.27
CA ALA A 135 -10.51 17.00 25.11
C ALA A 135 -9.04 16.55 25.30
N SER A 136 -8.83 15.38 25.92
CA SER A 136 -7.50 14.79 26.13
C SER A 136 -7.04 13.85 25.02
N GLU A 137 -7.92 13.56 24.06
CA GLU A 137 -7.63 12.66 22.95
C GLU A 137 -7.32 13.44 21.68
N ASP A 138 -6.55 12.80 20.80
CA ASP A 138 -6.22 13.35 19.51
C ASP A 138 -6.94 12.55 18.42
N PRO A 139 -7.87 13.17 17.67
CA PRO A 139 -8.63 12.47 16.65
C PRO A 139 -7.75 11.92 15.51
N ASN A 140 -6.54 12.45 15.33
CA ASN A 140 -5.62 11.97 14.30
C ASN A 140 -4.79 10.77 14.70
N ALA A 141 -4.68 10.48 16.00
CA ALA A 141 -3.82 9.43 16.54
C ALA A 141 -3.96 8.08 15.82
N PRO A 142 -5.15 7.46 15.70
CA PRO A 142 -5.28 6.14 15.08
C PRO A 142 -5.05 6.14 13.56
N TYR A 143 -4.92 7.31 12.92
CA TYR A 143 -4.83 7.45 11.47
C TYR A 143 -3.46 7.95 10.98
N ARG A 144 -2.52 8.19 11.90
CA ARG A 144 -1.16 8.63 11.57
C ARG A 144 -0.42 7.58 10.76
N LEU A 145 0.37 8.04 9.80
CA LEU A 145 1.15 7.14 8.96
C LEU A 145 2.35 6.57 9.74
N PHE A 146 2.99 7.42 10.55
CA PHE A 146 4.17 7.11 11.36
C PHE A 146 3.82 6.86 12.83
N ASP A 147 4.75 6.27 13.56
CA ASP A 147 4.60 6.07 15.00
C ASP A 147 4.54 7.41 15.73
N TYR A 148 3.86 7.43 16.87
CA TYR A 148 3.60 8.66 17.61
C TYR A 148 3.56 8.41 19.12
N PRO A 149 3.92 9.41 19.95
CA PRO A 149 3.82 9.27 21.40
C PRO A 149 2.36 9.37 21.84
N ASP A 150 1.95 8.46 22.71
CA ASP A 150 0.71 8.58 23.45
C ASP A 150 0.73 9.86 24.31
N LYS A 151 -0.30 10.71 24.20
CA LYS A 151 -0.31 12.02 24.88
C LYS A 151 -0.16 11.92 26.41
N LYS A 152 -0.71 10.88 27.03
CA LYS A 152 -0.72 10.71 28.50
C LYS A 152 0.51 9.98 29.00
N THR A 153 0.88 8.88 28.36
CA THR A 153 1.93 7.97 28.84
C THR A 153 3.29 8.22 28.20
N LYS A 154 3.35 9.03 27.13
CA LYS A 154 4.53 9.24 26.27
C LYS A 154 5.11 7.97 25.63
N LYS A 155 4.46 6.82 25.82
CA LYS A 155 4.84 5.56 25.16
C LYS A 155 4.53 5.67 23.68
N ILE A 156 5.48 5.26 22.85
CA ILE A 156 5.28 5.20 21.40
C ILE A 156 4.17 4.20 21.06
N LYS A 157 3.25 4.64 20.21
CA LYS A 157 2.16 3.87 19.62
C LYS A 157 2.45 3.67 18.13
N LEU A 158 1.99 2.53 17.62
CA LEU A 158 2.19 2.15 16.23
C LEU A 158 1.33 3.04 15.32
N GLY A 159 1.97 3.64 14.33
CA GLY A 159 1.28 4.23 13.17
C GLY A 159 0.90 3.15 12.15
N ARG A 160 0.24 3.57 11.07
CA ARG A 160 -0.24 2.65 10.02
C ARG A 160 0.88 1.82 9.39
N ILE A 161 2.06 2.38 9.11
CA ILE A 161 3.17 1.61 8.52
C ILE A 161 3.63 0.49 9.45
N SER A 162 3.78 0.78 10.75
CA SER A 162 4.21 -0.20 11.74
C SER A 162 3.15 -1.29 11.95
N PHE A 163 1.87 -0.92 11.98
CA PHE A 163 0.77 -1.87 12.00
C PHE A 163 0.81 -2.80 10.77
N ILE A 164 0.97 -2.24 9.57
CA ILE A 164 1.10 -3.04 8.34
C ILE A 164 2.27 -4.04 8.43
N ASN A 165 3.42 -3.60 8.92
CA ASN A 165 4.58 -4.49 9.09
C ASN A 165 4.34 -5.57 10.15
N GLN A 166 3.64 -5.25 11.24
CA GLN A 166 3.24 -6.22 12.27
C GLN A 166 2.33 -7.30 11.68
N GLU A 167 1.47 -6.95 10.72
CA GLU A 167 0.61 -7.89 10.02
C GLU A 167 1.38 -8.81 9.06
N LYS A 168 2.61 -8.49 8.64
CA LYS A 168 3.43 -9.31 7.73
C LYS A 168 2.69 -9.73 6.42
N PRO A 169 2.01 -8.80 5.72
CA PRO A 169 1.22 -9.16 4.55
C PRO A 169 2.11 -9.51 3.36
N ASN A 170 1.56 -10.31 2.44
CA ASN A 170 2.14 -10.50 1.11
C ASN A 170 1.89 -9.25 0.25
N LEU A 171 0.67 -8.70 0.32
CA LEU A 171 0.19 -7.58 -0.48
C LEU A 171 -0.46 -6.52 0.40
N VAL A 172 -0.16 -5.26 0.13
CA VAL A 172 -0.87 -4.10 0.70
C VAL A 172 -1.58 -3.38 -0.43
N VAL A 173 -2.90 -3.22 -0.32
CA VAL A 173 -3.73 -2.47 -1.27
C VAL A 173 -4.07 -1.14 -0.63
N SER A 174 -3.42 -0.06 -1.07
CA SER A 174 -3.68 1.29 -0.56
C SER A 174 -4.61 2.01 -1.52
N LEU A 175 -5.72 2.54 -1.00
CA LEU A 175 -6.79 3.16 -1.77
C LEU A 175 -6.86 4.66 -1.49
N HIS A 176 -6.64 5.45 -2.54
CA HIS A 176 -6.61 6.91 -2.50
C HIS A 176 -7.41 7.51 -3.67
N LEU A 177 -7.77 8.79 -3.54
CA LEU A 177 -8.34 9.59 -4.61
C LEU A 177 -7.56 10.89 -4.76
N ASN A 178 -7.33 11.29 -6.00
CA ASN A 178 -6.56 12.50 -6.27
C ASN A 178 -7.47 13.68 -6.65
N PRO A 179 -7.14 14.94 -6.31
CA PRO A 179 -7.64 16.08 -7.04
C PRO A 179 -7.11 16.09 -8.48
N SER A 180 -7.95 16.55 -9.42
CA SER A 180 -7.55 16.67 -10.81
C SER A 180 -7.13 18.11 -11.17
N TYR A 181 -6.32 18.26 -12.23
CA TYR A 181 -6.13 19.56 -12.89
C TYR A 181 -7.25 19.80 -13.90
N LYS A 182 -7.38 21.06 -14.37
CA LYS A 182 -8.39 21.44 -15.37
C LYS A 182 -8.30 20.51 -16.60
N GLU A 183 -9.44 19.97 -17.07
CA GLU A 183 -9.52 19.06 -18.22
C GLU A 183 -8.88 17.66 -18.04
N HIS A 184 -8.39 17.31 -16.85
CA HIS A 184 -7.91 15.95 -16.59
C HIS A 184 -9.00 14.91 -16.94
N PRO A 185 -8.68 13.80 -17.62
CA PRO A 185 -9.66 12.79 -18.04
C PRO A 185 -10.28 11.93 -16.91
N GLY A 186 -9.93 12.19 -15.64
CA GLY A 186 -10.17 11.24 -14.55
C GLY A 186 -9.39 9.93 -14.68
N GLY A 187 -9.96 8.85 -14.16
CA GLY A 187 -9.38 7.51 -14.23
C GLY A 187 -8.49 7.17 -13.04
N MET A 188 -7.55 6.24 -13.23
CA MET A 188 -6.76 5.66 -12.14
C MET A 188 -5.26 5.87 -12.37
N ALA A 189 -4.45 5.81 -11.32
CA ALA A 189 -2.99 5.81 -11.44
C ALA A 189 -2.33 5.00 -10.31
N ALA A 190 -1.16 4.43 -10.59
CA ALA A 190 -0.32 3.86 -9.55
C ALA A 190 0.48 4.95 -8.82
N VAL A 191 0.84 4.71 -7.57
CA VAL A 191 1.82 5.52 -6.83
C VAL A 191 3.05 4.67 -6.55
N LEU A 192 4.22 5.14 -6.98
CA LEU A 192 5.47 4.39 -6.91
C LEU A 192 6.57 5.20 -6.21
N SER A 193 7.38 4.47 -5.45
CA SER A 193 8.68 4.92 -4.96
C SER A 193 9.73 3.99 -5.55
N PRO A 194 10.79 4.49 -6.22
CA PRO A 194 11.83 3.62 -6.77
C PRO A 194 12.70 3.02 -5.67
N SER A 195 13.59 2.09 -6.04
CA SER A 195 14.56 1.50 -5.11
C SER A 195 15.79 2.40 -4.89
N TYR A 196 16.69 1.93 -4.01
CA TYR A 196 18.01 2.51 -3.81
C TYR A 196 18.75 2.80 -5.11
N ARG A 197 18.60 1.96 -6.13
CA ARG A 197 19.32 2.07 -7.42
C ARG A 197 19.04 3.39 -8.12
N THR A 198 17.76 3.74 -8.31
CA THR A 198 17.38 5.00 -8.97
C THR A 198 17.66 6.20 -8.08
N PHE A 199 17.42 6.13 -6.77
CA PHE A 199 17.80 7.22 -5.86
C PHE A 199 19.32 7.47 -5.87
N TYR A 200 20.15 6.42 -5.92
CA TYR A 200 21.59 6.55 -6.02
C TYR A 200 22.03 7.22 -7.33
N VAL A 201 21.34 6.95 -8.44
CA VAL A 201 21.57 7.66 -9.72
C VAL A 201 21.23 9.14 -9.57
N LEU A 202 20.07 9.48 -9.00
CA LEU A 202 19.65 10.87 -8.79
C LEU A 202 20.62 11.63 -7.87
N LYS A 203 21.06 11.00 -6.77
CA LYS A 203 22.14 11.51 -5.91
C LYS A 203 23.42 11.73 -6.71
N GLY A 204 23.81 10.80 -7.58
CA GLY A 204 24.99 10.94 -8.42
C GLY A 204 24.90 12.06 -9.45
N ILE A 205 23.72 12.33 -10.03
CA ILE A 205 23.48 13.52 -10.87
C ILE A 205 23.68 14.78 -10.04
N SER A 206 23.08 14.80 -8.85
CA SER A 206 23.24 15.88 -7.88
C SER A 206 24.71 16.13 -7.50
N GLU A 207 25.53 15.09 -7.43
CA GLU A 207 26.97 15.18 -7.13
C GLU A 207 27.86 15.45 -8.35
N GLY A 208 27.29 15.52 -9.56
CA GLY A 208 28.04 15.70 -10.80
C GLY A 208 28.77 14.43 -11.28
N LYS A 209 28.42 13.26 -10.73
CA LYS A 209 28.96 11.94 -11.13
C LYS A 209 28.25 11.35 -12.34
N TYR A 210 27.00 11.73 -12.56
CA TYR A 210 26.21 11.30 -13.70
C TYR A 210 25.62 12.51 -14.42
N ALA A 211 25.41 12.39 -15.73
CA ALA A 211 24.72 13.39 -16.53
C ALA A 211 23.20 13.27 -16.38
N ASP A 212 22.49 14.40 -16.51
CA ASP A 212 21.02 14.51 -16.45
C ASP A 212 20.31 13.56 -17.42
N LYS A 213 20.94 13.27 -18.57
CA LYS A 213 20.45 12.30 -19.57
C LYS A 213 20.12 10.93 -18.96
N LYS A 214 20.85 10.51 -17.93
CA LYS A 214 20.60 9.23 -17.24
C LYS A 214 19.23 9.16 -16.56
N PHE A 215 18.68 10.30 -16.15
CA PHE A 215 17.30 10.41 -15.67
C PHE A 215 16.32 10.63 -16.82
N ASN A 216 16.63 11.56 -17.75
CA ASN A 216 15.70 11.94 -18.83
C ASN A 216 15.36 10.77 -19.76
N ASP A 217 16.31 9.86 -20.00
CA ASP A 217 16.11 8.68 -20.85
C ASP A 217 15.53 7.48 -20.08
N SER A 218 15.32 7.62 -18.77
CA SER A 218 14.79 6.56 -17.91
C SER A 218 13.25 6.57 -17.87
N PRO A 219 12.61 5.43 -17.54
CA PRO A 219 11.16 5.39 -17.32
C PRO A 219 10.70 6.26 -16.12
N TRP A 220 11.64 6.67 -15.25
CA TRP A 220 11.39 7.54 -14.10
C TRP A 220 11.31 9.04 -14.45
N SER A 221 11.54 9.42 -15.71
CA SER A 221 11.60 10.83 -16.16
C SER A 221 10.29 11.61 -16.00
N HIS A 222 9.17 10.92 -15.81
CA HIS A 222 7.85 11.52 -15.54
C HIS A 222 7.60 11.80 -14.04
N TRP A 223 8.66 12.15 -13.32
CA TRP A 223 8.61 12.45 -11.89
C TRP A 223 7.58 13.54 -11.55
N MET A 224 6.94 13.43 -10.37
CA MET A 224 5.98 14.42 -9.90
C MET A 224 6.67 15.78 -9.67
N ILE A 225 5.94 16.86 -9.97
CA ILE A 225 6.35 18.23 -9.59
C ILE A 225 5.56 18.61 -8.36
N PHE A 226 6.19 18.53 -7.18
CA PHE A 226 5.60 18.92 -5.90
C PHE A 226 6.12 20.27 -5.41
N LYS A 227 7.29 20.71 -5.89
CA LYS A 227 7.79 22.07 -5.72
C LYS A 227 7.59 22.85 -7.00
N GLU A 228 6.67 23.82 -6.96
CA GLU A 228 6.40 24.69 -8.10
C GLU A 228 7.66 25.47 -8.53
N GLY A 229 7.81 25.65 -9.84
CA GLY A 229 8.97 26.30 -10.45
C GLY A 229 10.24 25.43 -10.49
N TRP A 230 10.20 24.18 -10.03
CA TRP A 230 11.27 23.20 -10.18
C TRP A 230 10.94 22.22 -11.31
N SER A 231 11.95 21.80 -12.06
CA SER A 231 11.82 20.77 -13.09
C SER A 231 11.57 19.39 -12.47
N ARG A 232 11.16 18.42 -13.28
CA ARG A 232 11.02 17.01 -12.84
C ARG A 232 12.31 16.45 -12.27
N LEU A 233 13.45 16.74 -12.91
CA LEU A 233 14.75 16.31 -12.41
C LEU A 233 15.09 16.96 -11.07
N GLU A 234 14.84 18.26 -10.91
CA GLU A 234 15.09 18.97 -9.66
C GLU A 234 14.23 18.40 -8.51
N ASN A 235 12.96 18.09 -8.76
CA ASN A 235 12.09 17.40 -7.78
C ASN A 235 12.58 15.98 -7.49
N ALA A 236 12.98 15.20 -8.50
CA ALA A 236 13.52 13.85 -8.31
C ALA A 236 14.81 13.85 -7.48
N VAL A 237 15.70 14.82 -7.72
CA VAL A 237 16.92 15.03 -6.93
C VAL A 237 16.58 15.44 -5.49
N ALA A 238 15.54 16.25 -5.29
CA ALA A 238 15.07 16.59 -3.95
C ALA A 238 14.62 15.35 -3.18
N ASP A 239 13.76 14.54 -3.79
CA ASP A 239 13.30 13.29 -3.21
C ASP A 239 14.44 12.32 -2.90
N ALA A 240 15.48 12.27 -3.74
CA ALA A 240 16.66 11.44 -3.48
C ALA A 240 17.39 11.89 -2.20
N TRP A 241 17.54 13.19 -1.96
CA TRP A 241 18.20 13.67 -0.74
C TRP A 241 17.32 13.52 0.51
N ILE A 242 16.01 13.73 0.39
CA ILE A 242 15.04 13.43 1.45
C ILE A 242 15.05 11.93 1.79
N TYR A 243 15.19 11.07 0.79
CA TYR A 243 15.36 9.63 0.98
C TYR A 243 16.67 9.30 1.72
N PHE A 244 17.80 9.89 1.32
CA PHE A 244 19.11 9.57 1.89
C PHE A 244 19.33 10.12 3.30
N HIS A 245 19.23 11.43 3.51
CA HIS A 245 19.59 12.05 4.80
C HIS A 245 18.44 12.83 5.44
N GLY A 246 17.24 12.78 4.86
CA GLY A 246 16.05 13.39 5.45
C GLY A 246 15.93 14.89 5.24
N TYR A 247 16.89 15.58 4.63
CA TYR A 247 16.78 17.01 4.32
C TYR A 247 16.51 17.26 2.85
N TRP A 248 15.82 18.36 2.58
CA TRP A 248 15.74 18.91 1.23
C TRP A 248 17.10 19.43 0.78
N PRO A 249 17.41 19.39 -0.52
CA PRO A 249 18.48 20.19 -1.08
C PRO A 249 17.95 21.57 -1.50
N ASN A 250 18.86 22.48 -1.83
CA ASN A 250 18.50 23.63 -2.64
C ASN A 250 18.08 23.22 -4.07
N LYS A 251 17.48 24.14 -4.84
CA LYS A 251 17.00 23.88 -6.22
C LYS A 251 18.04 23.22 -7.13
N ARG A 252 19.33 23.58 -6.97
CA ARG A 252 20.44 23.01 -7.77
C ARG A 252 20.84 21.58 -7.34
N GLY A 253 20.28 21.04 -6.26
CA GLY A 253 20.68 19.75 -5.68
C GLY A 253 22.04 19.76 -4.97
N LYS A 254 22.77 20.88 -4.97
CA LYS A 254 24.20 20.89 -4.58
C LYS A 254 24.44 21.06 -3.09
N LYS A 255 23.49 21.61 -2.35
CA LYS A 255 23.63 21.90 -0.91
C LYS A 255 22.37 21.49 -0.17
N THR A 256 22.54 21.00 1.05
CA THR A 256 21.43 20.74 1.98
C THR A 256 20.76 22.05 2.41
N ASP A 257 19.44 22.06 2.48
CA ASP A 257 18.65 23.06 3.19
C ASP A 257 18.38 22.56 4.62
N LEU A 258 19.14 23.08 5.58
CA LEU A 258 19.03 22.67 6.98
C LEU A 258 17.71 23.10 7.66
N SER A 259 16.94 23.99 7.03
CA SER A 259 15.64 24.43 7.55
C SER A 259 14.49 23.50 7.15
N ALA A 260 14.72 22.64 6.15
CA ALA A 260 13.72 21.77 5.56
C ALA A 260 14.09 20.29 5.83
N PHE A 261 13.78 19.84 7.05
CA PHE A 261 13.99 18.47 7.51
C PHE A 261 12.67 17.67 7.49
N GLU A 262 12.74 16.46 6.94
CA GLU A 262 11.63 15.53 6.72
C GLU A 262 11.73 14.26 7.58
N GLY A 263 12.69 14.23 8.51
CA GLY A 263 12.88 13.12 9.43
C GLY A 263 13.76 12.01 8.87
N TYR A 264 14.41 11.28 9.78
CA TYR A 264 15.01 9.98 9.46
C TYR A 264 13.91 8.92 9.47
N ARG A 265 13.09 8.92 8.42
CA ARG A 265 11.79 8.21 8.35
C ARG A 265 11.87 6.71 8.64
N GLN A 266 13.00 6.06 8.34
CA GLN A 266 13.26 4.66 8.69
C GLN A 266 13.25 4.42 10.22
N ASN A 267 13.53 5.43 11.03
CA ASN A 267 13.52 5.33 12.49
C ASN A 267 12.24 5.86 13.15
N MET A 268 11.32 6.39 12.35
CA MET A 268 10.03 6.94 12.78
C MET A 268 8.90 5.89 12.79
N ILE A 269 9.26 4.63 12.60
CA ILE A 269 8.37 3.47 12.60
C ILE A 269 9.00 2.31 13.39
N THR A 270 8.20 1.33 13.74
CA THR A 270 8.61 0.13 14.47
C THR A 270 8.70 -1.06 13.52
N TRP A 271 9.92 -1.58 13.36
CA TRP A 271 10.31 -2.68 12.48
C TRP A 271 11.77 -3.08 12.71
N LYS A 272 12.20 -4.24 12.18
CA LYS A 272 13.56 -4.80 12.33
C LYS A 272 14.69 -3.91 11.79
N TYR A 273 14.38 -3.07 10.81
CA TYR A 273 15.37 -2.25 10.10
C TYR A 273 15.61 -0.88 10.71
N LYS A 274 14.94 -0.57 11.84
CA LYS A 274 15.23 0.60 12.66
C LYS A 274 16.65 0.51 13.23
N ASP A 275 17.31 1.65 13.33
CA ASP A 275 18.63 1.75 13.95
C ASP A 275 18.56 1.46 15.46
N LEU A 276 19.71 1.12 16.05
CA LEU A 276 19.79 0.71 17.45
C LEU A 276 19.36 1.84 18.41
N PRO A 277 18.84 1.51 19.62
CA PRO A 277 18.52 2.50 20.63
C PRO A 277 19.69 3.48 20.88
N GLY A 278 19.40 4.78 20.98
CA GLY A 278 20.40 5.84 21.13
C GLY A 278 20.85 6.48 19.82
N TRP A 279 20.29 6.05 18.67
CA TRP A 279 20.55 6.67 17.37
C TRP A 279 20.18 8.17 17.35
N GLU A 280 19.22 8.60 18.15
CA GLU A 280 18.80 10.00 18.27
C GLU A 280 19.96 10.88 18.76
N GLU A 281 20.76 10.40 19.71
CA GLU A 281 21.92 11.13 20.23
C GLU A 281 23.03 11.21 19.19
N LEU A 282 23.26 10.13 18.42
CA LEU A 282 24.18 10.14 17.28
C LEU A 282 23.73 11.14 16.22
N ALA A 283 22.43 11.21 15.93
CA ALA A 283 21.87 12.14 14.96
C ALA A 283 21.97 13.61 15.41
N LYS A 284 21.85 13.89 16.73
CA LYS A 284 22.05 15.23 17.29
C LYS A 284 23.49 15.71 17.14
N VAL A 285 24.47 14.85 17.46
CA VAL A 285 25.91 15.14 17.26
C VAL A 285 26.21 15.38 15.80
N GLY A 286 25.63 14.57 14.90
CA GLY A 286 25.88 14.63 13.47
C GLY A 286 27.29 14.16 13.10
N GLY A 287 27.84 14.70 12.02
CA GLY A 287 29.16 14.31 11.50
C GLY A 287 29.06 13.45 10.23
N LYS A 288 30.05 12.57 10.02
CA LYS A 288 30.07 11.63 8.89
C LYS A 288 29.30 10.37 9.27
N GLY A 289 28.43 9.89 8.39
CA GLY A 289 27.60 8.71 8.66
C GLY A 289 26.18 8.81 8.10
N PRO A 290 25.27 7.94 8.57
CA PRO A 290 23.87 7.91 8.13
C PRO A 290 23.04 9.12 8.58
N TYR A 291 23.49 9.88 9.59
CA TYR A 291 22.83 11.11 10.06
C TYR A 291 23.56 12.39 9.67
N ALA A 292 24.40 12.32 8.63
CA ALA A 292 25.13 13.47 8.17
C ALA A 292 24.18 14.51 7.55
N LYS A 293 24.29 15.76 8.03
CA LYS A 293 23.52 16.91 7.51
C LYS A 293 24.04 17.45 6.16
N SER A 294 25.18 16.94 5.68
CA SER A 294 25.77 17.36 4.40
C SER A 294 25.89 16.21 3.42
N HIS A 295 25.71 16.52 2.15
CA HIS A 295 25.77 15.55 1.04
C HIS A 295 27.10 14.77 1.02
N LYS A 296 28.22 15.46 1.27
CA LYS A 296 29.58 14.89 1.22
C LYS A 296 29.84 13.92 2.38
N SER A 297 29.28 14.18 3.54
CA SER A 297 29.53 13.39 4.76
C SER A 297 28.56 12.23 4.94
N PHE A 298 27.49 12.17 4.14
CA PHE A 298 26.49 11.11 4.22
C PHE A 298 27.02 9.77 3.73
N SER A 299 26.72 8.71 4.48
CA SER A 299 26.90 7.32 4.06
C SER A 299 25.65 6.49 4.37
N ALA A 300 25.24 5.67 3.39
CA ALA A 300 24.10 4.77 3.50
C ALA A 300 24.52 3.47 4.21
N GLU A 301 24.67 3.54 5.53
CA GLU A 301 25.12 2.47 6.44
C GLU A 301 24.05 2.13 7.48
N GLY A 302 23.89 0.84 7.81
CA GLY A 302 22.89 0.35 8.75
C GLY A 302 21.86 -0.59 8.13
N LYS A 303 21.05 -1.23 8.97
CA LYS A 303 20.12 -2.31 8.58
C LYS A 303 19.13 -1.88 7.51
N PHE A 304 18.59 -0.66 7.61
CA PHE A 304 17.72 -0.10 6.58
C PHE A 304 18.42 -0.04 5.22
N TRP A 305 19.65 0.46 5.17
CA TRP A 305 20.37 0.62 3.91
C TRP A 305 20.83 -0.71 3.30
N GLU A 306 21.12 -1.71 4.14
CA GLU A 306 21.39 -3.09 3.69
C GLU A 306 20.15 -3.69 3.04
N ARG A 307 18.97 -3.55 3.66
CA ARG A 307 17.69 -3.93 3.07
C ARG A 307 17.43 -3.19 1.75
N GLU A 308 17.60 -1.88 1.72
CA GLU A 308 17.35 -1.05 0.52
C GLU A 308 18.19 -1.46 -0.69
N LYS A 309 19.37 -2.05 -0.45
CA LYS A 309 20.26 -2.57 -1.50
C LYS A 309 20.02 -4.05 -1.82
N ALA A 310 19.15 -4.74 -1.08
CA ALA A 310 18.89 -6.16 -1.25
C ALA A 310 17.98 -6.44 -2.46
N GLU A 311 18.05 -7.67 -2.96
CA GLU A 311 17.29 -8.09 -4.15
C GLU A 311 15.76 -7.92 -4.03
N PRO A 312 15.11 -8.20 -2.88
CA PRO A 312 13.67 -7.99 -2.74
C PRO A 312 13.22 -6.56 -3.04
N GLU A 313 14.04 -5.57 -2.71
CA GLU A 313 13.76 -4.16 -3.00
C GLU A 313 13.84 -3.86 -4.49
N LEU A 314 14.83 -4.42 -5.19
CA LEU A 314 14.94 -4.33 -6.64
C LEU A 314 13.76 -5.02 -7.34
N TRP A 315 13.40 -6.22 -6.89
CA TRP A 315 12.29 -6.99 -7.44
C TRP A 315 10.95 -6.27 -7.27
N ARG A 316 10.72 -5.63 -6.12
CA ARG A 316 9.42 -5.01 -5.80
C ARG A 316 9.31 -3.55 -6.25
N ARG A 317 10.41 -2.78 -6.39
CA ARG A 317 10.37 -1.34 -6.72
C ARG A 317 11.11 -0.89 -7.98
N GLU A 318 11.94 -1.73 -8.60
CA GLU A 318 12.81 -1.27 -9.69
C GLU A 318 12.45 -1.85 -11.06
N ASP A 319 12.63 -3.16 -11.27
CA ASP A 319 12.49 -3.80 -12.59
C ASP A 319 11.04 -4.33 -12.82
N GLY A 320 10.82 -5.49 -13.43
CA GLY A 320 9.49 -6.13 -13.46
C GLY A 320 8.69 -5.99 -14.76
N ARG A 321 7.46 -6.51 -14.74
CA ARG A 321 6.66 -6.78 -15.95
C ARG A 321 6.19 -5.54 -16.69
N GLU A 322 6.04 -4.43 -15.98
CA GLU A 322 5.65 -3.14 -16.56
C GLU A 322 6.86 -2.37 -17.12
N GLY A 323 8.06 -2.98 -17.12
CA GLY A 323 9.31 -2.39 -17.57
C GLY A 323 10.02 -1.52 -16.51
N PHE A 324 9.32 -1.14 -15.44
CA PHE A 324 9.89 -0.47 -14.26
C PHE A 324 8.90 -0.52 -13.08
N GLY A 325 9.37 -0.21 -11.86
CA GLY A 325 8.54 -0.09 -10.66
C GLY A 325 8.25 -1.41 -9.95
N GLY A 326 8.87 -2.50 -10.39
CA GLY A 326 8.83 -3.83 -9.79
C GLY A 326 7.46 -4.49 -9.79
N ASP A 327 7.33 -5.47 -8.91
CA ASP A 327 6.04 -6.09 -8.59
C ASP A 327 5.04 -5.10 -7.99
N ASN A 328 5.47 -3.97 -7.41
CA ASN A 328 4.56 -2.92 -6.95
C ASN A 328 3.81 -2.30 -8.13
N HIS A 329 4.52 -1.92 -9.20
CA HIS A 329 3.87 -1.36 -10.38
C HIS A 329 3.01 -2.39 -11.08
N TYR A 330 3.49 -3.63 -11.24
CA TYR A 330 2.66 -4.70 -11.80
C TYR A 330 1.39 -4.94 -10.99
N ALA A 331 1.48 -5.01 -9.66
CA ALA A 331 0.32 -5.19 -8.79
C ALA A 331 -0.67 -4.03 -8.96
N SER A 332 -0.21 -2.78 -8.89
CA SER A 332 -1.10 -1.62 -9.07
C SER A 332 -1.75 -1.61 -10.45
N ALA A 333 -0.97 -1.79 -11.51
CA ALA A 333 -1.46 -1.79 -12.89
C ALA A 333 -2.47 -2.91 -13.13
N GLU A 334 -2.19 -4.10 -12.62
CA GLU A 334 -3.06 -5.26 -12.77
C GLU A 334 -4.40 -5.05 -12.05
N LEU A 335 -4.39 -4.56 -10.80
CA LEU A 335 -5.65 -4.25 -10.09
C LEU A 335 -6.49 -3.20 -10.85
N MET A 336 -5.86 -2.16 -11.39
CA MET A 336 -6.57 -1.16 -12.21
C MET A 336 -7.11 -1.75 -13.52
N ARG A 337 -6.39 -2.67 -14.18
CA ARG A 337 -6.91 -3.41 -15.35
C ARG A 337 -8.12 -4.26 -15.00
N PHE A 338 -8.13 -4.90 -13.84
CA PHE A 338 -9.29 -5.66 -13.37
C PHE A 338 -10.49 -4.75 -13.14
N VAL A 339 -10.29 -3.57 -12.53
CA VAL A 339 -11.36 -2.57 -12.35
C VAL A 339 -11.90 -2.10 -13.70
N GLN A 340 -11.03 -1.74 -14.66
CA GLN A 340 -11.43 -1.39 -16.04
C GLN A 340 -12.29 -2.49 -16.66
N TYR A 341 -11.81 -3.73 -16.61
CA TYR A 341 -12.47 -4.87 -17.21
C TYR A 341 -13.83 -5.15 -16.57
N GLY A 342 -13.89 -5.19 -15.24
CA GLY A 342 -15.10 -5.53 -14.50
C GLY A 342 -16.19 -4.46 -14.64
N LEU A 343 -15.82 -3.17 -14.61
CA LEU A 343 -16.76 -2.07 -14.81
C LEU A 343 -17.37 -2.04 -16.21
N ARG A 344 -16.57 -2.35 -17.24
CA ARG A 344 -17.03 -2.41 -18.64
C ARG A 344 -17.87 -3.64 -18.94
N LYS A 345 -17.61 -4.75 -18.26
CA LYS A 345 -18.38 -5.98 -18.46
C LYS A 345 -19.73 -5.95 -17.75
N ARG A 346 -19.81 -5.27 -16.60
CA ARG A 346 -21.01 -5.16 -15.75
C ARG A 346 -21.82 -3.88 -15.96
N SER A 347 -21.63 -3.16 -17.06
CA SER A 347 -22.49 -2.05 -17.44
C SER A 347 -23.87 -2.60 -17.83
N GLY A 348 -24.72 -2.85 -16.83
CA GLY A 348 -26.12 -3.22 -17.04
C GLY A 348 -27.06 -2.02 -17.22
N ASP A 349 -26.52 -0.81 -17.11
CA ASP A 349 -27.26 0.46 -17.19
C ASP A 349 -26.61 1.30 -18.31
N GLU A 350 -27.36 1.60 -19.38
CA GLU A 350 -26.87 2.36 -20.54
C GLU A 350 -26.34 3.76 -20.15
N ASP A 351 -26.77 4.28 -19.00
CA ASP A 351 -26.36 5.59 -18.45
C ASP A 351 -25.12 5.54 -17.53
N SER A 352 -24.52 4.37 -17.31
CA SER A 352 -23.35 4.25 -16.44
C SER A 352 -22.10 4.85 -17.11
N PRO A 353 -21.36 5.77 -16.45
CA PRO A 353 -20.15 6.33 -17.04
C PRO A 353 -19.10 5.24 -17.20
N GLU A 354 -18.40 5.29 -18.33
CA GLU A 354 -17.23 4.45 -18.52
C GLU A 354 -16.08 4.85 -17.59
N PRO A 355 -15.27 3.90 -17.11
CA PRO A 355 -14.04 4.21 -16.39
C PRO A 355 -13.05 4.99 -17.27
N GLY A 356 -12.49 6.06 -16.71
CA GLY A 356 -11.38 6.83 -17.30
C GLY A 356 -10.11 5.99 -17.44
N PRO A 357 -9.04 6.48 -18.10
CA PRO A 357 -7.86 5.68 -18.43
C PRO A 357 -7.04 5.25 -17.21
N ILE A 358 -6.10 4.30 -17.42
CA ILE A 358 -5.00 4.08 -16.49
C ILE A 358 -3.89 5.07 -16.86
N ASN A 359 -3.69 6.08 -16.01
CA ASN A 359 -2.73 7.15 -16.20
C ASN A 359 -1.30 6.70 -15.84
N LYS A 360 -0.31 7.51 -16.22
CA LYS A 360 1.08 7.31 -15.81
C LYS A 360 1.19 7.37 -14.27
N PRO A 361 2.07 6.56 -13.67
CA PRO A 361 2.23 6.55 -12.22
C PRO A 361 2.71 7.89 -11.65
N TYR A 362 2.29 8.17 -10.41
CA TYR A 362 2.86 9.23 -9.58
C TYR A 362 4.15 8.73 -8.94
N LEU A 363 5.26 9.42 -9.19
CA LEU A 363 6.60 9.04 -8.74
C LEU A 363 7.11 10.04 -7.70
N SER A 364 7.45 9.55 -6.51
CA SER A 364 8.10 10.34 -5.45
C SER A 364 8.69 9.41 -4.37
N THR A 365 9.31 9.97 -3.31
CA THR A 365 9.78 9.24 -2.13
C THR A 365 8.64 8.87 -1.15
N TYR A 366 7.54 8.32 -1.68
CA TYR A 366 6.37 7.95 -0.89
C TYR A 366 6.72 6.96 0.23
N ALA A 367 6.22 7.24 1.44
CA ALA A 367 6.60 6.50 2.64
C ALA A 367 6.08 5.05 2.63
N LEU A 368 4.79 4.86 2.33
CA LEU A 368 4.17 3.53 2.37
C LEU A 368 4.90 2.48 1.51
N PRO A 369 5.12 2.68 0.18
CA PRO A 369 5.82 1.68 -0.63
C PRO A 369 7.29 1.48 -0.22
N THR A 370 7.91 2.45 0.44
CA THR A 370 9.31 2.39 0.88
C THR A 370 9.47 1.57 2.17
N PHE A 371 8.62 1.85 3.17
CA PHE A 371 8.85 1.41 4.55
C PHE A 371 8.01 0.19 4.99
N ILE A 372 7.39 -0.53 4.05
CA ILE A 372 6.70 -1.80 4.30
C ILE A 372 7.45 -3.00 3.73
N ASN A 373 7.43 -4.13 4.44
CA ASN A 373 7.93 -5.42 3.92
C ASN A 373 6.82 -6.22 3.21
N ALA A 374 6.30 -5.64 2.13
CA ALA A 374 5.26 -6.25 1.30
C ALA A 374 5.34 -5.74 -0.14
N ILE A 375 4.60 -6.40 -1.04
CA ILE A 375 4.25 -5.80 -2.33
C ILE A 375 3.21 -4.71 -2.09
N SER A 376 3.44 -3.52 -2.62
CA SER A 376 2.55 -2.38 -2.49
C SER A 376 1.78 -2.15 -3.78
N ALA A 377 0.47 -2.37 -3.74
CA ALA A 377 -0.45 -1.89 -4.75
C ALA A 377 -1.08 -0.58 -4.26
N TYR A 378 -0.38 0.54 -4.46
CA TYR A 378 -0.88 1.88 -4.12
C TYR A 378 -1.64 2.45 -5.32
N LEU A 379 -2.92 2.72 -5.12
CA LEU A 379 -3.87 3.12 -6.15
C LEU A 379 -4.45 4.50 -5.85
N GLU A 380 -4.20 5.46 -6.73
CA GLU A 380 -5.14 6.56 -6.94
C GLU A 380 -6.29 5.98 -7.79
N ILE A 381 -7.36 5.51 -7.14
CA ILE A 381 -8.41 4.70 -7.78
C ILE A 381 -9.45 5.54 -8.53
N GLY A 382 -9.30 6.86 -8.51
CA GLY A 382 -10.21 7.82 -9.12
C GLY A 382 -9.83 9.25 -8.76
N TYR A 383 -10.58 10.21 -9.31
CA TYR A 383 -10.42 11.63 -8.98
C TYR A 383 -11.65 12.18 -8.27
N ILE A 384 -11.47 12.78 -7.09
CA ILE A 384 -12.59 13.17 -6.21
C ILE A 384 -13.49 14.26 -6.80
N ASP A 385 -12.94 15.09 -7.68
CA ASP A 385 -13.61 16.18 -8.38
C ASP A 385 -14.19 15.77 -9.74
N LYS A 386 -13.97 14.52 -10.18
CA LYS A 386 -14.57 13.97 -11.41
C LYS A 386 -15.85 13.21 -11.08
N GLU A 387 -16.96 13.73 -11.58
CA GLU A 387 -18.27 13.13 -11.32
C GLU A 387 -18.38 11.70 -11.84
N LYS A 388 -17.80 11.41 -13.01
CA LYS A 388 -17.77 10.06 -13.59
C LYS A 388 -17.08 9.07 -12.65
N ASP A 389 -15.90 9.41 -12.14
CA ASP A 389 -15.16 8.57 -11.20
C ASP A 389 -15.92 8.41 -9.88
N MET A 390 -16.56 9.47 -9.37
CA MET A 390 -17.35 9.38 -8.14
C MET A 390 -18.62 8.55 -8.30
N ILE A 391 -19.30 8.57 -9.45
CA ILE A 391 -20.40 7.64 -9.73
C ILE A 391 -19.90 6.19 -9.65
N LEU A 392 -18.73 5.90 -10.22
CA LEU A 392 -18.13 4.56 -10.15
C LEU A 392 -17.79 4.16 -8.71
N MET A 393 -17.17 5.07 -7.95
CA MET A 393 -16.73 4.80 -6.57
C MET A 393 -17.87 4.76 -5.54
N THR A 394 -19.05 5.32 -5.85
CA THR A 394 -20.17 5.40 -4.90
C THR A 394 -21.37 4.55 -5.32
N LYS A 395 -21.82 4.67 -6.57
CA LYS A 395 -22.99 3.93 -7.08
C LYS A 395 -22.63 2.54 -7.60
N ARG A 396 -21.42 2.36 -8.13
CA ARG A 396 -20.91 1.07 -8.63
C ARG A 396 -19.77 0.51 -7.79
N ARG A 397 -19.69 0.92 -6.52
CA ARG A 397 -18.65 0.55 -5.57
C ARG A 397 -18.48 -0.96 -5.45
N LYS A 398 -19.59 -1.73 -5.43
CA LYS A 398 -19.58 -3.20 -5.44
C LYS A 398 -18.84 -3.78 -6.63
N ASP A 399 -19.07 -3.25 -7.83
CA ASP A 399 -18.39 -3.72 -9.04
C ASP A 399 -16.89 -3.48 -8.95
N VAL A 400 -16.49 -2.34 -8.40
CA VAL A 400 -15.08 -1.99 -8.18
C VAL A 400 -14.47 -2.91 -7.14
N ALA A 401 -15.14 -3.14 -6.01
CA ALA A 401 -14.72 -4.06 -4.96
C ALA A 401 -14.55 -5.50 -5.47
N ILE A 402 -15.52 -6.02 -6.22
CA ILE A 402 -15.43 -7.34 -6.85
C ILE A 402 -14.24 -7.41 -7.82
N SER A 403 -14.01 -6.35 -8.59
CA SER A 403 -12.92 -6.30 -9.56
C SER A 403 -11.55 -6.26 -8.88
N LEU A 404 -11.40 -5.45 -7.83
CA LEU A 404 -10.21 -5.44 -6.99
C LEU A 404 -9.96 -6.81 -6.35
N ALA A 405 -11.00 -7.44 -5.81
CA ALA A 405 -10.91 -8.78 -5.20
C ALA A 405 -10.46 -9.85 -6.21
N ALA A 406 -11.02 -9.82 -7.43
CA ALA A 406 -10.60 -10.69 -8.52
C ALA A 406 -9.14 -10.46 -8.93
N GLY A 407 -8.71 -9.20 -8.98
CA GLY A 407 -7.32 -8.83 -9.24
C GLY A 407 -6.37 -9.31 -8.15
N ILE A 408 -6.73 -9.18 -6.87
CA ILE A 408 -5.94 -9.68 -5.73
C ILE A 408 -5.81 -11.21 -5.83
N TYR A 409 -6.90 -11.92 -6.10
CA TYR A 409 -6.88 -13.36 -6.31
C TYR A 409 -5.97 -13.74 -7.49
N SER A 410 -6.05 -13.03 -8.61
CA SER A 410 -5.16 -13.21 -9.76
C SER A 410 -3.68 -12.97 -9.42
N LEU A 411 -3.36 -11.96 -8.62
CA LEU A 411 -1.99 -11.73 -8.18
C LEU A 411 -1.48 -12.87 -7.29
N ALA A 412 -2.33 -13.45 -6.45
CA ALA A 412 -2.00 -14.57 -5.57
C ALA A 412 -1.79 -15.88 -6.34
N GLN A 413 -2.73 -16.26 -7.21
CA GLN A 413 -2.81 -17.60 -7.82
C GLN A 413 -2.65 -17.60 -9.34
N GLY A 414 -3.04 -16.51 -10.00
CA GLY A 414 -3.16 -16.41 -11.44
C GLY A 414 -4.49 -16.98 -11.90
N ILE A 415 -5.06 -16.39 -12.96
CA ILE A 415 -6.28 -16.85 -13.62
C ILE A 415 -6.16 -16.61 -15.12
N LYS A 416 -6.85 -17.41 -15.92
CA LYS A 416 -6.97 -17.15 -17.35
C LYS A 416 -8.09 -16.17 -17.63
N ILE A 417 -7.73 -15.01 -18.19
CA ILE A 417 -8.68 -13.95 -18.48
C ILE A 417 -9.49 -14.29 -19.74
N LYS A 418 -10.80 -14.08 -19.67
CA LYS A 418 -11.67 -14.15 -20.85
C LYS A 418 -11.24 -13.07 -21.84
N HIS A 419 -11.10 -13.47 -23.10
CA HIS A 419 -10.79 -12.53 -24.15
C HIS A 419 -11.91 -11.50 -24.32
N GLN A 420 -11.57 -10.22 -24.36
CA GLN A 420 -12.47 -9.10 -24.64
C GLN A 420 -11.70 -8.03 -25.41
N GLU A 421 -12.40 -7.27 -26.26
CA GLU A 421 -11.84 -6.13 -26.98
C GLU A 421 -11.98 -4.85 -26.15
N TYR A 422 -11.27 -4.78 -25.03
CA TYR A 422 -11.22 -3.60 -24.16
C TYR A 422 -9.84 -2.94 -24.21
N PRO A 423 -9.75 -1.62 -23.97
CA PRO A 423 -8.46 -0.91 -23.98
C PRO A 423 -7.49 -1.41 -22.90
N TYR A 424 -8.03 -1.95 -21.80
CA TYR A 424 -7.27 -2.49 -20.69
C TYR A 424 -7.79 -3.88 -20.36
N VAL A 425 -7.05 -4.91 -20.76
CA VAL A 425 -7.33 -6.31 -20.42
C VAL A 425 -6.31 -6.76 -19.37
N PRO A 426 -6.76 -7.37 -18.25
CA PRO A 426 -5.84 -7.92 -17.26
C PRO A 426 -4.92 -8.98 -17.85
N VAL A 427 -3.71 -9.10 -17.30
CA VAL A 427 -2.74 -10.11 -17.72
C VAL A 427 -3.07 -11.49 -17.13
N GLY A 428 -3.67 -11.52 -15.93
CA GLY A 428 -4.07 -12.75 -15.24
C GLY A 428 -2.94 -13.53 -14.59
N LYS A 429 -1.71 -13.01 -14.58
CA LYS A 429 -0.54 -13.76 -14.10
C LYS A 429 -0.24 -13.45 -12.63
N LYS A 430 -0.01 -14.49 -11.83
CA LYS A 430 0.48 -14.31 -10.45
C LYS A 430 1.85 -13.63 -10.38
N ILE A 431 2.11 -13.00 -9.25
CA ILE A 431 3.46 -12.58 -8.84
C ILE A 431 4.27 -13.83 -8.48
N ASN A 432 5.59 -13.76 -8.69
CA ASN A 432 6.50 -14.83 -8.25
C ASN A 432 6.72 -14.75 -6.73
N TRP A 433 5.72 -15.11 -5.93
CA TRP A 433 5.81 -15.07 -4.46
C TRP A 433 6.96 -15.91 -3.90
N SER A 434 7.28 -17.02 -4.56
CA SER A 434 8.33 -17.94 -4.11
C SER A 434 9.70 -17.27 -4.01
N ARG A 435 10.01 -16.24 -4.82
CA ARG A 435 11.31 -15.55 -4.73
C ARG A 435 11.47 -14.75 -3.43
N TYR A 436 10.36 -14.25 -2.88
CA TYR A 436 10.32 -13.53 -1.61
C TYR A 436 10.23 -14.50 -0.42
N GLU A 437 9.44 -15.56 -0.56
CA GLU A 437 9.24 -16.57 0.49
C GLU A 437 10.50 -17.41 0.74
N LYS A 438 11.30 -17.67 -0.32
CA LYS A 438 12.55 -18.46 -0.28
C LYS A 438 13.79 -17.59 -0.48
N TRP A 439 13.71 -16.32 -0.13
CA TRP A 439 14.87 -15.44 -0.21
C TRP A 439 15.96 -15.91 0.77
N LYS A 440 17.23 -15.69 0.41
CA LYS A 440 18.40 -16.26 1.09
C LYS A 440 18.49 -15.92 2.58
N ASP A 441 18.00 -14.74 2.98
CA ASP A 441 18.05 -14.27 4.36
C ASP A 441 16.75 -14.58 5.12
N GLY A 442 15.90 -15.44 4.56
CA GLY A 442 14.61 -15.85 5.11
C GLY A 442 13.41 -15.30 4.32
N ASN A 443 12.20 -15.58 4.80
CA ASN A 443 10.99 -15.09 4.16
C ASN A 443 10.88 -13.56 4.32
N TYR A 444 10.99 -12.84 3.21
CA TYR A 444 11.03 -11.38 3.17
C TYR A 444 9.82 -10.71 3.85
N PHE A 445 8.64 -11.33 3.79
CA PHE A 445 7.43 -10.80 4.43
C PHE A 445 7.44 -11.01 5.95
N GLN A 446 8.09 -12.07 6.43
CA GLN A 446 8.04 -12.47 7.83
C GLN A 446 9.13 -11.84 8.69
N ILE A 447 10.29 -11.57 8.08
CA ILE A 447 11.49 -11.08 8.76
C ILE A 447 11.32 -9.69 9.40
N VAL A 448 10.31 -8.90 8.99
CA VAL A 448 10.18 -7.48 9.38
C VAL A 448 9.87 -7.24 10.85
N SER A 449 9.33 -8.24 11.55
CA SER A 449 8.97 -8.14 12.96
C SER A 449 9.81 -9.05 13.88
N GLU A 450 10.85 -9.68 13.35
CA GLU A 450 11.85 -10.40 14.15
C GLU A 450 12.85 -9.41 14.76
#